data_AF-A0A382S6T6-F1
#
_entry.id   AF-A0A382S6T6-F1
#
_cell.length_a   1.000
_cell.length_b   1.000
_cell.length_c   1.000
_cell.angle_alpha   90.00
_cell.angle_beta   90.00
_cell.angle_gamma   90.00
#
_symmetry.space_group_name_H-M   'P 1'
#
loop_
_entity.id
_entity.type
_entity.pdbx_description
1 polymer ?
#
loop_
_entity_poly.entity_id
_entity_poly.type
_entity_poly.pdbx_seq_one_letter_code
_entity_poly.pdbx_strand_id
1 'polypeptide(L)'
;DTSWHRGLSKVEAWKERPEVHPEDVPTAAQAVYEKIFRDIIKEVSNHKLNETGNIIFVGGCALNVSANRFLSDYFSRIHIPSNPGDSGSAVGCILARTRNHIDPTPYLGYDIQGPFPFKEIIDELMVKRVVGVANGRCEFGPRALGNRTLFGDPRDPKIKDRINLVKGREPFRPFAPMILEEDVPKYFNGGFLSPYMSCALQATQEFRNKYPGVVHLDGTSRLQVVKEDPHKTLLQIWKDITKCPVLLNTSLNVKGEPIVNTKENAKAFTKKTGVNVYS
;
A
#
# COMPACT_ATOMS: atom_id res chain seq x y z
N ASP A 1 26.36 26.63 18.73
CA ASP A 1 25.64 26.02 19.85
C ASP A 1 24.18 25.79 19.44
N THR A 2 23.95 24.72 18.67
CA THR A 2 22.67 24.44 18.01
C THR A 2 21.92 23.36 18.79
N SER A 3 21.45 23.73 19.98
CA SER A 3 20.55 22.87 20.75
C SER A 3 19.12 23.06 20.24
N TRP A 4 18.66 22.16 19.36
CA TRP A 4 17.26 22.05 18.92
C TRP A 4 16.30 21.57 20.05
N HIS A 5 16.69 21.71 21.32
CA HIS A 5 16.03 21.12 22.48
C HIS A 5 15.81 22.12 23.64
N ARG A 6 15.57 23.39 23.36
CA ARG A 6 14.81 24.21 24.33
C ARG A 6 13.35 23.87 24.13
N GLY A 7 12.92 22.82 24.82
CA GLY A 7 11.52 22.40 24.90
C GLY A 7 10.62 23.56 25.35
N LEU A 8 9.32 23.28 25.33
CA LEU A 8 8.15 24.12 25.65
C LEU A 8 8.21 24.93 26.97
N SER A 9 9.34 25.02 27.67
CA SER A 9 9.53 25.74 28.92
C SER A 9 9.70 27.26 28.78
N LYS A 10 9.85 27.80 27.56
CA LYS A 10 9.98 29.25 27.31
C LYS A 10 9.18 29.72 26.08
N VAL A 11 7.92 29.29 25.97
CA VAL A 11 7.03 29.71 24.87
C VAL A 11 6.82 31.23 24.86
N GLU A 12 6.90 31.90 26.01
CA GLU A 12 6.81 33.36 26.15
C GLU A 12 8.01 34.12 25.56
N ALA A 13 9.15 33.46 25.35
CA ALA A 13 10.36 34.08 24.79
C ALA A 13 10.38 34.08 23.25
N TRP A 14 9.40 33.45 22.60
CA TRP A 14 9.27 33.45 21.14
C TRP A 14 8.60 34.75 20.72
N LYS A 15 9.41 35.73 20.29
CA LYS A 15 8.92 37.05 19.83
C LYS A 15 7.97 36.94 18.62
N GLU A 16 8.19 35.93 17.78
CA GLU A 16 7.30 35.53 16.71
C GLU A 16 7.15 34.02 16.76
N ARG A 17 5.92 33.53 16.91
CA ARG A 17 5.65 32.11 16.74
C ARG A 17 5.64 31.85 15.23
N PRO A 18 6.42 30.90 14.71
CA PRO A 18 6.25 30.48 13.32
C PRO A 18 4.81 30.02 13.13
N GLU A 19 4.27 30.29 11.95
CA GLU A 19 3.01 29.70 11.55
C GLU A 19 3.19 28.18 11.54
N VAL A 20 2.38 27.47 12.33
CA VAL A 20 2.42 26.01 12.42
C VAL A 20 1.10 25.48 11.90
N HIS A 21 1.16 24.69 10.83
CA HIS A 21 0.02 23.98 10.29
C HIS A 21 -0.11 22.60 10.96
N PRO A 22 -1.33 22.04 11.08
CA PRO A 22 -1.54 20.70 11.65
C PRO A 22 -0.69 19.59 11.02
N GLU A 23 -0.31 19.76 9.75
CA GLU A 23 0.51 18.84 8.96
C GLU A 23 2.00 18.89 9.33
N ASP A 24 2.48 19.94 10.00
CA ASP A 24 3.89 20.10 10.36
C ASP A 24 4.32 19.08 11.41
N VAL A 25 3.44 18.78 12.38
CA VAL A 25 3.71 17.80 13.45
C VAL A 25 3.93 16.39 12.88
N PRO A 26 3.01 15.80 12.08
CA PRO A 26 3.24 14.48 11.49
C PRO A 26 4.42 14.49 10.50
N THR A 27 4.68 15.58 9.80
CA THR A 27 5.82 15.71 8.89
C THR A 27 7.15 15.67 9.66
N ALA A 28 7.27 16.45 10.74
CA ALA A 28 8.44 16.45 11.60
C ALA A 28 8.64 15.09 12.29
N ALA A 29 7.57 14.46 12.79
CA ALA A 29 7.63 13.13 13.38
C ALA A 29 8.12 12.08 12.37
N GLN A 30 7.61 12.10 11.14
CA GLN A 30 8.08 11.23 10.05
C GLN A 30 9.54 11.49 9.72
N ALA A 31 9.98 12.76 9.64
CA ALA A 31 11.38 13.09 9.34
C ALA A 31 12.35 12.59 10.43
N VAL A 32 12.00 12.75 11.70
CA VAL A 32 12.77 12.23 12.83
C VAL A 32 12.80 10.70 12.81
N TYR A 33 11.64 10.06 12.54
CA TYR A 33 11.55 8.62 12.39
C TYR A 33 12.47 8.11 11.28
N GLU A 34 12.40 8.71 10.09
CA GLU A 34 13.22 8.32 8.94
C GLU A 34 14.71 8.47 9.23
N LYS A 35 15.12 9.53 9.93
CA LYS A 35 16.50 9.72 10.36
C LYS A 35 16.97 8.60 11.28
N ILE A 36 16.25 8.35 12.37
CA ILE A 36 16.60 7.31 13.35
C ILE A 36 16.57 5.93 12.69
N PHE A 37 15.57 5.67 11.84
CA PHE A 37 15.45 4.43 11.11
C PHE A 37 16.66 4.18 10.20
N ARG A 38 17.11 5.20 9.45
CA ARG A 38 18.32 5.14 8.61
C ARG A 38 19.58 4.83 9.42
N ASP A 39 19.74 5.46 10.58
CA ASP A 39 20.89 5.21 11.46
C ASP A 39 20.89 3.74 11.94
N ILE A 40 19.73 3.22 12.37
CA ILE A 40 19.58 1.83 12.82
C ILE A 40 19.83 0.84 11.67
N ILE A 41 19.23 1.02 10.50
CA ILE A 41 19.40 0.05 9.41
C ILE A 41 20.83 0.02 8.87
N LYS A 42 21.56 1.15 8.95
CA LYS A 42 22.99 1.23 8.64
C LYS A 42 23.85 0.46 9.65
N GLU A 43 23.53 0.56 10.94
CA GLU A 43 24.18 -0.25 11.97
C GLU A 43 23.93 -1.74 11.73
N VAL A 44 22.67 -2.12 11.47
CA VAL A 44 22.28 -3.50 11.17
C VAL A 44 22.95 -4.01 9.91
N SER A 45 23.10 -3.19 8.88
CA SER A 45 23.73 -3.61 7.63
C SER A 45 25.20 -3.94 7.80
N ASN A 46 25.88 -3.28 8.74
CA ASN A 46 27.29 -3.52 9.08
C ASN A 46 27.47 -4.65 10.11
N HIS A 47 26.38 -5.23 10.62
CA HIS A 47 26.46 -6.28 11.62
C HIS A 47 27.07 -7.56 11.02
N LYS A 48 27.92 -8.24 11.80
CA LYS A 48 28.64 -9.45 11.36
C LYS A 48 27.76 -10.62 10.87
N LEU A 49 26.46 -10.62 11.21
CA LEU A 49 25.50 -11.62 10.75
C LEU A 49 24.91 -11.31 9.36
N ASN A 50 25.12 -10.11 8.84
CA ASN A 50 24.61 -9.67 7.54
C ASN A 50 25.65 -9.90 6.42
N GLU A 51 26.09 -11.13 6.26
CA GLU A 51 27.08 -11.48 5.21
C GLU A 51 26.50 -11.44 3.80
N THR A 52 25.17 -11.61 3.68
CA THR A 52 24.50 -11.85 2.39
C THR A 52 23.62 -10.69 1.92
N GLY A 53 23.56 -9.58 2.67
CA GLY A 53 22.73 -8.42 2.34
C GLY A 53 21.23 -8.67 2.46
N ASN A 54 20.83 -9.58 3.35
CA ASN A 54 19.44 -9.99 3.53
C ASN A 54 18.83 -9.32 4.75
N ILE A 55 17.59 -8.85 4.62
CA ILE A 55 16.81 -8.40 5.77
C ILE A 55 15.37 -8.86 5.67
N ILE A 56 14.87 -9.36 6.79
CA ILE A 56 13.44 -9.53 7.03
C ILE A 56 13.04 -8.45 8.05
N PHE A 57 12.19 -7.51 7.63
CA PHE A 57 11.77 -6.40 8.50
C PHE A 57 10.31 -6.60 8.93
N VAL A 58 10.11 -6.73 10.24
CA VAL A 58 8.81 -7.01 10.88
C VAL A 58 8.56 -6.03 12.04
N GLY A 59 7.39 -6.15 12.68
CA GLY A 59 6.87 -5.22 13.66
C GLY A 59 5.98 -4.13 13.04
N GLY A 60 5.21 -3.43 13.86
CA GLY A 60 4.30 -2.38 13.39
C GLY A 60 4.99 -1.25 12.61
N CYS A 61 6.26 -0.97 12.94
CA CYS A 61 7.12 -0.03 12.21
C CYS A 61 7.29 -0.38 10.73
N ALA A 62 7.28 -1.66 10.36
CA ALA A 62 7.41 -2.10 8.97
C ALA A 62 6.16 -1.78 8.10
N LEU A 63 5.09 -1.24 8.68
CA LEU A 63 3.97 -0.66 7.93
C LEU A 63 4.26 0.76 7.41
N ASN A 64 5.39 1.38 7.81
CA ASN A 64 5.83 2.68 7.32
C ASN A 64 6.52 2.56 5.95
N VAL A 65 5.70 2.52 4.91
CA VAL A 65 6.15 2.31 3.52
C VAL A 65 7.07 3.40 2.98
N SER A 66 6.96 4.62 3.53
CA SER A 66 7.83 5.75 3.16
C SER A 66 9.24 5.54 3.69
N ALA A 67 9.37 5.10 4.95
CA ALA A 67 10.68 4.79 5.53
C ALA A 67 11.29 3.51 4.92
N ASN A 68 10.47 2.49 4.65
CA ASN A 68 10.93 1.20 4.13
C ASN A 68 11.78 1.33 2.84
N ARG A 69 11.54 2.35 2.01
CA ARG A 69 12.32 2.59 0.78
C ARG A 69 13.83 2.69 1.03
N PHE A 70 14.26 3.08 2.23
CA PHE A 70 15.68 3.21 2.57
C PHE A 70 16.36 1.87 2.85
N LEU A 71 15.61 0.78 3.01
CA LEU A 71 16.19 -0.56 3.15
C LEU A 71 17.02 -0.93 1.92
N SER A 72 16.60 -0.53 0.71
CA SER A 72 17.34 -0.81 -0.52
C SER A 72 18.69 -0.12 -0.62
N ASP A 73 18.94 0.90 0.21
CA ASP A 73 20.24 1.57 0.27
C ASP A 73 21.31 0.67 0.92
N TYR A 74 20.89 -0.36 1.68
CA TYR A 74 21.76 -1.18 2.52
C TYR A 74 21.60 -2.69 2.31
N PHE A 75 20.48 -3.15 1.77
CA PHE A 75 20.17 -4.57 1.62
C PHE A 75 19.76 -4.90 0.18
N SER A 76 20.23 -6.04 -0.32
CA SER A 76 19.96 -6.52 -1.68
C SER A 76 18.72 -7.44 -1.75
N ARG A 77 18.38 -8.11 -0.65
CA ARG A 77 17.18 -8.96 -0.53
C ARG A 77 16.37 -8.56 0.69
N ILE A 78 15.24 -7.93 0.44
CA ILE A 78 14.37 -7.36 1.46
C ILE A 78 13.05 -8.12 1.44
N HIS A 79 12.62 -8.60 2.60
CA HIS A 79 11.30 -9.16 2.78
C HIS A 79 10.56 -8.45 3.92
N ILE A 80 9.37 -7.95 3.61
CA ILE A 80 8.40 -7.48 4.61
C ILE A 80 7.14 -8.30 4.35
N PRO A 81 6.67 -9.13 5.30
CA PRO A 81 5.48 -9.95 5.11
C PRO A 81 4.22 -9.07 4.97
N SER A 82 3.13 -9.62 4.44
CA SER A 82 1.88 -8.86 4.20
C SER A 82 1.25 -8.29 5.47
N ASN A 83 1.51 -8.93 6.61
CA ASN A 83 1.13 -8.45 7.93
C ASN A 83 2.33 -8.51 8.88
N PRO A 84 3.18 -7.47 8.89
CA PRO A 84 4.38 -7.47 9.71
C PRO A 84 4.10 -7.09 11.17
N GLY A 85 2.92 -6.57 11.48
CA GLY A 85 2.53 -6.19 12.85
C GLY A 85 2.16 -7.38 13.72
N ASP A 86 1.65 -7.08 14.91
CA ASP A 86 1.38 -8.05 15.98
C ASP A 86 0.45 -9.19 15.57
N SER A 87 -0.51 -8.93 14.68
CA SER A 87 -1.38 -9.99 14.14
C SER A 87 -0.59 -11.06 13.38
N GLY A 88 0.51 -10.69 12.71
CA GLY A 88 1.42 -11.62 12.04
C GLY A 88 2.24 -12.48 13.01
N SER A 89 2.42 -12.05 14.27
CA SER A 89 3.17 -12.80 15.28
C SER A 89 2.56 -14.17 15.55
N ALA A 90 1.25 -14.36 15.40
CA ALA A 90 0.62 -15.68 15.53
C ALA A 90 1.17 -16.69 14.50
N VAL A 91 1.41 -16.25 13.26
CA VAL A 91 2.05 -17.06 12.23
C VAL A 91 3.52 -17.32 12.60
N GLY A 92 4.24 -16.28 13.06
CA GLY A 92 5.61 -16.43 13.53
C GLY A 92 5.75 -17.46 14.67
N CYS A 93 4.84 -17.45 15.64
CA CYS A 93 4.84 -18.38 16.77
C CYS A 93 4.70 -19.85 16.33
N ILE A 94 3.78 -20.15 15.41
CA ILE A 94 3.59 -21.53 14.95
C ILE A 94 4.77 -22.01 14.10
N LEU A 95 5.36 -21.13 13.27
CA LEU A 95 6.55 -21.47 12.48
C LEU A 95 7.78 -21.68 13.38
N ALA A 96 7.95 -20.85 14.42
CA ALA A 96 9.01 -21.03 15.40
C ALA A 96 8.88 -22.35 16.18
N ARG A 97 7.64 -22.79 16.47
CA ARG A 97 7.36 -24.06 17.14
C ARG A 97 7.58 -25.27 16.22
N THR A 98 7.03 -25.23 15.01
CA THR A 98 7.05 -26.38 14.09
C THR A 98 8.35 -26.51 13.32
N ARG A 99 9.12 -25.43 13.18
CA ARG A 99 10.33 -25.33 12.34
C ARG A 99 10.08 -25.64 10.86
N ASN A 100 8.84 -25.55 10.41
CA ASN A 100 8.48 -25.74 9.01
C ASN A 100 8.59 -24.43 8.24
N HIS A 101 8.98 -24.53 6.96
CA HIS A 101 8.86 -23.44 6.01
C HIS A 101 7.46 -23.44 5.39
N ILE A 102 7.00 -22.26 4.98
CA ILE A 102 5.76 -22.07 4.23
C ILE A 102 6.05 -21.25 3.00
N ASP A 103 5.23 -21.44 1.96
CA ASP A 103 5.17 -20.49 0.86
C ASP A 103 4.39 -19.26 1.34
N PRO A 104 5.03 -18.08 1.43
CA PRO A 104 4.38 -16.90 1.99
C PRO A 104 3.28 -16.41 1.05
N THR A 105 2.04 -16.44 1.54
CA THR A 105 0.88 -15.91 0.83
C THR A 105 0.08 -14.98 1.74
N PRO A 106 -0.40 -13.83 1.23
CA PRO A 106 -1.32 -13.01 1.98
C PRO A 106 -2.71 -13.65 2.02
N TYR A 107 -3.05 -14.60 1.15
CA TYR A 107 -4.43 -15.04 0.97
C TYR A 107 -4.82 -16.13 1.99
N LEU A 108 -4.88 -15.78 3.27
CA LEU A 108 -5.14 -16.68 4.41
C LEU A 108 -6.56 -16.58 5.02
N GLY A 109 -7.38 -15.60 4.60
CA GLY A 109 -8.73 -15.36 5.11
C GLY A 109 -9.85 -16.20 4.46
N TYR A 110 -11.11 -15.78 4.64
CA TYR A 110 -12.28 -16.50 4.12
C TYR A 110 -12.26 -16.62 2.59
N ASP A 111 -12.65 -17.78 2.06
CA ASP A 111 -12.67 -18.06 0.63
C ASP A 111 -14.06 -17.80 0.02
N ILE A 112 -14.12 -16.87 -0.93
CA ILE A 112 -15.32 -16.67 -1.74
C ILE A 112 -15.10 -17.40 -3.07
N GLN A 113 -15.67 -18.59 -3.18
CA GLN A 113 -15.51 -19.45 -4.34
C GLN A 113 -16.29 -18.95 -5.57
N GLY A 114 -15.66 -19.12 -6.73
CA GLY A 114 -16.18 -18.76 -8.05
C GLY A 114 -15.03 -18.39 -9.00
N PRO A 115 -15.27 -18.35 -10.31
CA PRO A 115 -14.30 -17.82 -11.26
C PRO A 115 -14.00 -16.34 -10.97
N PHE A 116 -12.78 -15.90 -11.24
CA PHE A 116 -12.44 -14.49 -11.09
C PHE A 116 -13.18 -13.63 -12.14
N PRO A 117 -13.91 -12.57 -11.75
CA PRO A 117 -14.88 -11.89 -12.62
C PRO A 117 -14.22 -10.85 -13.55
N PHE A 118 -13.33 -11.30 -14.44
CA PHE A 118 -12.54 -10.41 -15.32
C PHE A 118 -13.40 -9.47 -16.16
N LYS A 119 -14.43 -10.01 -16.83
CA LYS A 119 -15.26 -9.25 -17.76
C LYS A 119 -16.05 -8.18 -17.03
N GLU A 120 -16.66 -8.54 -15.91
CA GLU A 120 -17.46 -7.64 -15.08
C GLU A 120 -16.61 -6.49 -14.53
N ILE A 121 -15.39 -6.79 -14.07
CA ILE A 121 -14.44 -5.77 -13.61
C ILE A 121 -14.13 -4.77 -14.73
N ILE A 122 -13.78 -5.26 -15.92
CA ILE A 122 -13.41 -4.40 -17.06
C ILE A 122 -14.61 -3.57 -17.52
N ASP A 123 -15.77 -4.18 -17.73
CA ASP A 123 -16.98 -3.51 -18.18
C ASP A 123 -17.40 -2.39 -17.20
N GLU A 124 -17.40 -2.69 -15.91
CA GLU A 124 -17.79 -1.73 -14.87
C GLU A 124 -16.77 -0.58 -14.77
N LEU A 125 -15.46 -0.87 -14.84
CA LEU A 125 -14.41 0.17 -14.85
C LEU A 125 -14.52 1.09 -16.07
N MET A 126 -14.89 0.56 -17.24
CA MET A 126 -15.04 1.37 -18.46
C MET A 126 -16.21 2.35 -18.37
N VAL A 127 -17.26 2.01 -17.62
CA VAL A 127 -18.47 2.83 -17.49
C VAL A 127 -18.47 3.67 -16.20
N LYS A 128 -18.37 3.02 -15.04
CA LYS A 128 -18.51 3.62 -13.70
C LYS A 128 -17.19 4.10 -13.11
N ARG A 129 -16.05 3.68 -13.68
CA ARG A 129 -14.68 4.01 -13.22
C ARG A 129 -14.30 3.43 -11.86
N VAL A 130 -15.22 2.77 -11.17
CA VAL A 130 -15.00 2.15 -9.85
C VAL A 130 -15.78 0.84 -9.79
N VAL A 131 -15.17 -0.21 -9.27
CA VAL A 131 -15.80 -1.53 -9.08
C VAL A 131 -15.27 -2.21 -7.82
N GLY A 132 -16.16 -2.87 -7.08
CA GLY A 132 -15.77 -3.74 -5.97
C GLY A 132 -15.55 -5.18 -6.43
N VAL A 133 -14.56 -5.84 -5.84
CA VAL A 133 -14.24 -7.26 -6.07
C VAL A 133 -14.09 -7.95 -4.73
N ALA A 134 -14.80 -9.07 -4.58
CA ALA A 134 -14.77 -9.94 -3.42
C ALA A 134 -14.70 -11.41 -3.84
N ASN A 135 -13.56 -11.85 -4.39
CA ASN A 135 -13.38 -13.20 -4.94
C ASN A 135 -12.13 -13.89 -4.34
N GLY A 136 -12.17 -15.22 -4.22
CA GLY A 136 -11.10 -16.04 -3.66
C GLY A 136 -10.85 -15.81 -2.17
N ARG A 137 -9.70 -16.31 -1.69
CA ARG A 137 -9.24 -16.17 -0.31
C ARG A 137 -8.91 -14.72 0.04
N CYS A 138 -9.53 -14.18 1.09
CA CYS A 138 -9.28 -12.83 1.59
C CYS A 138 -7.81 -12.64 2.03
N GLU A 139 -7.28 -11.45 1.83
CA GLU A 139 -5.95 -11.03 2.24
C GLU A 139 -5.81 -10.94 3.76
N PHE A 140 -4.64 -11.33 4.25
CA PHE A 140 -4.21 -11.21 5.63
C PHE A 140 -3.25 -10.05 5.76
N GLY A 141 -3.67 -9.07 6.56
CA GLY A 141 -2.96 -7.82 6.76
C GLY A 141 -3.84 -6.61 6.50
N PRO A 142 -3.30 -5.40 6.66
CA PRO A 142 -4.07 -4.16 6.58
C PRO A 142 -4.31 -3.68 5.14
N ARG A 143 -3.83 -4.42 4.12
CA ARG A 143 -3.87 -4.04 2.71
C ARG A 143 -4.73 -5.01 1.93
N ALA A 144 -5.62 -4.48 1.09
CA ALA A 144 -6.22 -5.28 0.03
C ALA A 144 -5.23 -5.40 -1.13
N LEU A 145 -5.15 -6.59 -1.71
CA LEU A 145 -4.19 -7.00 -2.72
C LEU A 145 -4.90 -7.66 -3.91
N GLY A 146 -6.16 -7.28 -4.16
CA GLY A 146 -6.94 -7.66 -5.33
C GLY A 146 -8.11 -8.62 -5.08
N ASN A 147 -8.17 -9.32 -3.94
CA ASN A 147 -9.25 -10.26 -3.62
C ASN A 147 -10.39 -9.60 -2.84
N ARG A 148 -10.11 -8.56 -2.05
CA ARG A 148 -11.12 -7.72 -1.37
C ARG A 148 -10.88 -6.24 -1.64
N THR A 149 -11.02 -5.88 -2.91
CA THR A 149 -10.54 -4.60 -3.44
C THR A 149 -11.67 -3.77 -4.03
N LEU A 150 -11.58 -2.46 -3.83
CA LEU A 150 -12.26 -1.46 -4.63
C LEU A 150 -11.27 -0.98 -5.69
N PHE A 151 -11.45 -1.44 -6.92
CA PHE A 151 -10.65 -1.00 -8.05
C PHE A 151 -11.17 0.34 -8.58
N GLY A 152 -10.25 1.14 -9.10
CA GLY A 152 -10.57 2.39 -9.79
C GLY A 152 -9.78 2.55 -11.08
N ASP A 153 -10.35 3.26 -12.04
CA ASP A 153 -9.69 3.66 -13.28
C ASP A 153 -8.83 4.92 -13.04
N PRO A 154 -7.48 4.80 -12.99
CA PRO A 154 -6.61 5.92 -12.67
C PRO A 154 -6.48 6.94 -13.82
N ARG A 155 -7.06 6.66 -15.00
CA ARG A 155 -7.15 7.62 -16.11
C ARG A 155 -8.19 8.71 -15.85
N ASP A 156 -9.17 8.45 -14.99
CA ASP A 156 -10.16 9.48 -14.63
C ASP A 156 -9.53 10.48 -13.64
N PRO A 157 -9.40 11.77 -14.00
CA PRO A 157 -8.83 12.78 -13.11
C PRO A 157 -9.65 12.96 -11.82
N LYS A 158 -10.93 12.57 -11.81
CA LYS A 158 -11.83 12.62 -10.65
C LYS A 158 -11.86 11.33 -9.84
N ILE A 159 -11.00 10.34 -10.14
CA ILE A 159 -11.06 9.03 -9.47
C ILE A 159 -10.87 9.14 -7.94
N LYS A 160 -10.02 10.06 -7.49
CA LYS A 160 -9.81 10.33 -6.06
C LYS A 160 -11.12 10.73 -5.39
N ASP A 161 -11.84 11.67 -5.99
CA ASP A 161 -13.11 12.17 -5.46
C ASP A 161 -14.16 11.05 -5.42
N ARG A 162 -14.29 10.29 -6.51
CA ARG A 162 -15.23 9.15 -6.60
C ARG A 162 -15.02 8.13 -5.49
N ILE A 163 -13.77 7.75 -5.26
CA ILE A 163 -13.44 6.78 -4.21
C ILE A 163 -13.59 7.42 -2.84
N ASN A 164 -13.22 8.69 -2.66
CA ASN A 164 -13.38 9.38 -1.38
C ASN A 164 -14.85 9.53 -0.95
N LEU A 165 -15.80 9.64 -1.89
CA LEU A 165 -17.24 9.58 -1.58
C LEU A 165 -17.63 8.26 -0.90
N VAL A 166 -16.96 7.16 -1.24
CA VAL A 166 -17.17 5.84 -0.62
C VAL A 166 -16.37 5.70 0.68
N LYS A 167 -15.12 6.18 0.68
CA LYS A 167 -14.15 5.93 1.76
C LYS A 167 -14.23 6.93 2.91
N GLY A 168 -14.76 8.13 2.68
CA GLY A 168 -14.81 9.22 3.68
C GLY A 168 -13.42 9.63 4.19
N ARG A 169 -12.42 9.68 3.29
CA ARG A 169 -11.02 9.98 3.60
C ARG A 169 -10.63 11.40 3.21
N GLU A 170 -9.54 11.87 3.80
CA GLU A 170 -8.96 13.18 3.53
C GLU A 170 -8.43 13.25 2.07
N PRO A 171 -8.64 14.37 1.35
CA PRO A 171 -8.35 14.47 -0.09
C PRO A 171 -6.88 14.23 -0.47
N PHE A 172 -5.95 14.50 0.45
CA PHE A 172 -4.52 14.39 0.18
C PHE A 172 -4.01 12.95 0.12
N ARG A 173 -4.76 11.96 0.62
CA ARG A 173 -4.31 10.55 0.60
C ARG A 173 -4.55 9.97 -0.80
N PRO A 174 -3.49 9.69 -1.59
CA PRO A 174 -3.68 8.95 -2.83
C PRO A 174 -3.95 7.48 -2.53
N PHE A 175 -4.32 6.79 -3.59
CA PHE A 175 -4.51 5.34 -3.57
C PHE A 175 -3.29 4.65 -4.16
N ALA A 176 -3.19 3.34 -3.90
CA ALA A 176 -2.07 2.54 -4.35
C ALA A 176 -2.33 2.02 -5.77
N PRO A 177 -1.37 2.08 -6.69
CA PRO A 177 -1.48 1.39 -7.97
C PRO A 177 -1.10 -0.09 -7.80
N MET A 178 -1.84 -0.94 -8.50
CA MET A 178 -1.48 -2.32 -8.79
C MET A 178 -0.84 -2.34 -10.18
N ILE A 179 0.35 -2.95 -10.30
CA ILE A 179 1.20 -2.89 -11.50
C ILE A 179 1.91 -4.24 -11.74
N LEU A 180 2.13 -4.60 -13.01
CA LEU A 180 2.96 -5.75 -13.39
C LEU A 180 4.43 -5.47 -13.07
N GLU A 181 5.16 -6.48 -12.59
CA GLU A 181 6.58 -6.33 -12.26
C GLU A 181 7.40 -5.77 -13.44
N GLU A 182 7.18 -6.27 -14.66
CA GLU A 182 7.91 -5.82 -15.85
C GLU A 182 7.71 -4.34 -16.21
N ASP A 183 6.62 -3.72 -15.75
CA ASP A 183 6.30 -2.32 -16.03
C ASP A 183 6.89 -1.35 -15.00
N VAL A 184 7.29 -1.84 -13.82
CA VAL A 184 7.76 -0.98 -12.73
C VAL A 184 8.95 -0.10 -13.15
N PRO A 185 10.03 -0.64 -13.77
CA PRO A 185 11.21 0.16 -14.08
C PRO A 185 10.95 1.29 -15.07
N LYS A 186 9.86 1.22 -15.84
CA LYS A 186 9.46 2.28 -16.77
C LYS A 186 8.88 3.50 -16.07
N TYR A 187 8.19 3.30 -14.94
CA TYR A 187 7.37 4.33 -14.30
C TYR A 187 7.81 4.71 -12.89
N PHE A 188 8.64 3.88 -12.25
CA PHE A 188 9.03 4.06 -10.86
C PHE A 188 10.51 3.77 -10.64
N ASN A 189 11.11 4.51 -9.70
CA ASN A 189 12.53 4.43 -9.35
C ASN A 189 12.73 4.38 -7.84
N GLY A 190 13.87 3.82 -7.42
CA GLY A 190 14.31 3.71 -6.03
C GLY A 190 13.52 2.66 -5.24
N GLY A 191 13.94 2.40 -4.00
CA GLY A 191 13.30 1.42 -3.12
C GLY A 191 13.46 -0.02 -3.58
N PHE A 192 12.51 -0.87 -3.18
CA PHE A 192 12.46 -2.29 -3.54
C PHE A 192 11.05 -2.72 -3.93
N LEU A 193 10.94 -3.79 -4.72
CA LEU A 193 9.67 -4.32 -5.17
C LEU A 193 9.01 -5.16 -4.06
N SER A 194 7.71 -4.94 -3.85
CA SER A 194 6.93 -5.69 -2.88
C SER A 194 5.55 -6.04 -3.45
N PRO A 195 5.11 -7.29 -3.35
CA PRO A 195 3.76 -7.68 -3.71
C PRO A 195 2.70 -7.25 -2.69
N TYR A 196 3.11 -6.69 -1.53
CA TYR A 196 2.21 -6.44 -0.40
C TYR A 196 2.00 -4.95 -0.09
N MET A 197 2.37 -4.06 -1.03
CA MET A 197 2.36 -2.62 -0.81
C MET A 197 3.23 -2.18 0.38
N SER A 198 4.43 -2.75 0.50
CA SER A 198 5.33 -2.47 1.64
C SER A 198 6.36 -1.37 1.38
N CYS A 199 6.45 -0.82 0.16
CA CYS A 199 7.42 0.23 -0.18
C CYS A 199 6.78 1.33 -1.04
N ALA A 200 7.13 2.59 -0.78
CA ALA A 200 6.79 3.72 -1.64
C ALA A 200 7.97 4.06 -2.56
N LEU A 201 7.73 4.07 -3.87
CA LEU A 201 8.73 4.34 -4.91
C LEU A 201 8.48 5.70 -5.55
N GLN A 202 9.52 6.31 -6.13
CA GLN A 202 9.40 7.60 -6.80
C GLN A 202 8.80 7.41 -8.18
N ALA A 203 7.67 8.04 -8.47
CA ALA A 203 7.07 8.03 -9.80
C ALA A 203 7.82 8.97 -10.76
N THR A 204 7.97 8.57 -12.03
CA THR A 204 8.50 9.45 -13.08
C THR A 204 7.54 10.60 -13.36
N GLN A 205 8.06 11.71 -13.90
CA GLN A 205 7.21 12.86 -14.27
C GLN A 205 6.08 12.47 -15.24
N GLU A 206 6.38 11.60 -16.22
CA GLU A 206 5.40 11.10 -17.17
C GLU A 206 4.24 10.38 -16.46
N PHE A 207 4.57 9.48 -15.53
CA PHE A 207 3.55 8.74 -14.78
C PHE A 207 2.71 9.67 -13.91
N ARG A 208 3.36 10.63 -13.22
CA ARG A 208 2.68 11.63 -12.39
C ARG A 208 1.65 12.45 -13.17
N ASN A 209 2.01 12.87 -14.38
CA ASN A 209 1.12 13.66 -15.23
C ASN A 209 -0.07 12.83 -15.74
N LYS A 210 0.16 11.57 -16.12
CA LYS A 210 -0.89 10.70 -16.68
C LYS A 210 -1.84 10.13 -15.62
N TYR A 211 -1.32 9.80 -14.43
CA TYR A 211 -2.07 9.06 -13.41
C TYR A 211 -1.96 9.70 -12.01
N PRO A 212 -2.31 11.00 -11.85
CA PRO A 212 -2.17 11.70 -10.57
C PRO A 212 -3.04 11.10 -9.45
N GLY A 213 -4.06 10.29 -9.81
CA GLY A 213 -4.95 9.58 -8.89
C GLY A 213 -4.23 8.62 -7.92
N VAL A 214 -3.08 8.10 -8.33
CA VAL A 214 -2.33 7.05 -7.64
C VAL A 214 -0.92 7.50 -7.21
N VAL A 215 -0.68 8.81 -7.16
CA VAL A 215 0.60 9.41 -6.75
C VAL A 215 0.35 10.40 -5.59
N HIS A 216 1.24 10.36 -4.59
CA HIS A 216 1.32 11.31 -3.49
C HIS A 216 1.81 12.69 -3.98
N LEU A 217 1.58 13.72 -3.16
CA LEU A 217 2.04 15.09 -3.46
C LEU A 217 3.56 15.19 -3.59
N ASP A 218 4.31 14.38 -2.83
CA ASP A 218 5.77 14.28 -2.91
C ASP A 218 6.27 13.49 -4.15
N GLY A 219 5.34 13.01 -4.99
CA GLY A 219 5.63 12.23 -6.19
C GLY A 219 5.90 10.75 -5.93
N THR A 220 5.77 10.27 -4.69
CA THR A 220 5.91 8.85 -4.38
C THR A 220 4.60 8.09 -4.64
N SER A 221 4.70 6.77 -4.77
CA SER A 221 3.54 5.89 -4.83
C SER A 221 3.85 4.53 -4.21
N ARG A 222 2.88 4.01 -3.45
CA ARG A 222 2.99 2.71 -2.80
C ARG A 222 2.40 1.62 -3.68
N LEU A 223 3.26 0.85 -4.34
CA LEU A 223 2.86 -0.09 -5.39
C LEU A 223 2.47 -1.45 -4.81
N GLN A 224 1.45 -2.08 -5.38
CA GLN A 224 1.35 -3.53 -5.35
C GLN A 224 1.96 -4.08 -6.64
N VAL A 225 3.08 -4.78 -6.51
CA VAL A 225 3.71 -5.47 -7.64
C VAL A 225 3.07 -6.85 -7.82
N VAL A 226 2.58 -7.14 -9.02
CA VAL A 226 1.86 -8.38 -9.33
C VAL A 226 2.69 -9.26 -10.25
N LYS A 227 2.75 -10.55 -9.91
CA LYS A 227 3.42 -11.61 -10.69
C LYS A 227 2.53 -12.81 -10.98
N GLU A 228 1.49 -13.00 -10.18
CA GLU A 228 0.67 -14.21 -10.14
C GLU A 228 -0.77 -13.93 -10.58
N ASP A 229 -1.43 -14.98 -11.06
CA ASP A 229 -2.85 -14.94 -11.39
C ASP A 229 -3.74 -15.01 -10.13
N PRO A 230 -4.97 -14.48 -10.20
CA PRO A 230 -5.64 -13.91 -11.38
C PRO A 230 -5.28 -12.45 -11.68
N HIS A 231 -4.61 -11.75 -10.77
CA HIS A 231 -4.40 -10.29 -10.90
C HIS A 231 -3.45 -9.94 -12.05
N LYS A 232 -2.48 -10.80 -12.38
CA LYS A 232 -1.63 -10.62 -13.56
C LYS A 232 -2.46 -10.59 -14.84
N THR A 233 -3.30 -11.59 -15.07
CA THR A 233 -4.22 -11.63 -16.22
C THR A 233 -5.13 -10.40 -16.26
N LEU A 234 -5.68 -9.97 -15.12
CA LEU A 234 -6.52 -8.76 -15.05
C LEU A 234 -5.76 -7.51 -15.53
N LEU A 235 -4.53 -7.30 -15.05
CA LEU A 235 -3.71 -6.17 -15.46
C LEU A 235 -3.31 -6.22 -16.93
N GLN A 236 -3.04 -7.41 -17.47
CA GLN A 236 -2.75 -7.59 -18.89
C GLN A 236 -3.95 -7.20 -19.75
N ILE A 237 -5.13 -7.75 -19.47
CA ILE A 237 -6.38 -7.39 -20.16
C ILE A 237 -6.63 -5.88 -20.07
N TRP A 238 -6.50 -5.31 -18.87
CA TRP A 238 -6.67 -3.87 -18.65
C TRP A 238 -5.70 -3.04 -19.51
N LYS A 239 -4.41 -3.37 -19.47
CA LYS A 239 -3.37 -2.66 -20.21
C LYS A 239 -3.57 -2.80 -21.71
N ASP A 240 -4.00 -3.95 -22.21
CA ASP A 240 -4.24 -4.16 -23.63
C ASP A 240 -5.37 -3.28 -24.16
N ILE A 241 -6.47 -3.21 -23.40
CA ILE A 241 -7.66 -2.42 -23.76
C ILE A 241 -7.40 -0.92 -23.61
N THR A 242 -6.75 -0.51 -22.51
CA THR A 242 -6.72 0.90 -22.09
C THR A 242 -5.39 1.60 -22.32
N LYS A 243 -4.33 0.83 -22.57
CA LYS A 243 -2.91 1.26 -22.55
C LYS A 243 -2.46 1.83 -21.20
N CYS A 244 -3.28 1.71 -20.16
CA CYS A 244 -2.94 2.08 -18.80
C CYS A 244 -2.21 0.92 -18.11
N PRO A 245 -1.00 1.12 -17.56
CA PRO A 245 -0.20 0.05 -16.97
C PRO A 245 -0.65 -0.34 -15.56
N VAL A 246 -1.63 0.38 -14.99
CA VAL A 246 -2.01 0.27 -13.59
C VAL A 246 -3.51 0.26 -13.37
N LEU A 247 -3.94 -0.43 -12.33
CA LEU A 247 -5.26 -0.25 -11.71
C LEU A 247 -5.09 0.39 -10.34
N LEU A 248 -5.98 1.32 -9.97
CA LEU A 248 -6.03 1.80 -8.61
C LEU A 248 -6.57 0.67 -7.72
N ASN A 249 -5.85 0.32 -6.66
CA ASN A 249 -6.28 -0.64 -5.65
C ASN A 249 -6.45 0.07 -4.29
N THR A 250 -7.64 -0.06 -3.70
CA THR A 250 -7.87 0.23 -2.29
C THR A 250 -8.75 -0.82 -1.62
N SER A 251 -8.76 -0.85 -0.29
CA SER A 251 -9.51 -1.84 0.47
C SER A 251 -11.02 -1.75 0.23
N LEU A 252 -11.70 -2.89 0.12
CA LEU A 252 -13.16 -2.95 0.00
C LEU A 252 -13.80 -2.80 1.39
N ASN A 253 -13.93 -1.56 1.83
CA ASN A 253 -14.61 -1.17 3.07
C ASN A 253 -14.91 0.33 3.07
N VAL A 254 -15.84 0.73 3.93
CA VAL A 254 -16.11 2.15 4.26
C VAL A 254 -15.40 2.53 5.57
N LYS A 255 -15.38 3.83 5.89
CA LYS A 255 -14.75 4.32 7.14
C LYS A 255 -15.39 3.65 8.37
N GLY A 256 -14.55 3.16 9.27
CA GLY A 256 -14.98 2.53 10.52
C GLY A 256 -15.36 1.05 10.41
N GLU A 257 -15.34 0.45 9.21
CA GLU A 257 -15.66 -0.96 9.01
C GLU A 257 -14.42 -1.77 8.58
N PRO A 258 -14.35 -3.07 8.94
CA PRO A 258 -13.32 -3.97 8.44
C PRO A 258 -13.48 -4.22 6.93
N ILE A 259 -12.47 -4.83 6.31
CA ILE A 259 -12.54 -5.29 4.92
C ILE A 259 -13.68 -6.32 4.78
N VAL A 260 -14.47 -6.21 3.70
CA VAL A 260 -15.50 -7.18 3.32
C VAL A 260 -14.91 -8.60 3.36
N ASN A 261 -15.57 -9.50 4.09
CA ASN A 261 -15.06 -10.87 4.25
C ASN A 261 -15.94 -11.91 3.55
N THR A 262 -17.28 -11.78 3.64
CA THR A 262 -18.25 -12.72 3.06
C THR A 262 -19.08 -12.12 1.90
N LYS A 263 -19.82 -12.96 1.18
CA LYS A 263 -20.76 -12.51 0.12
C LYS A 263 -21.87 -11.61 0.68
N GLU A 264 -22.30 -11.83 1.91
CA GLU A 264 -23.28 -10.98 2.60
C GLU A 264 -22.69 -9.60 2.91
N ASN A 265 -21.41 -9.53 3.33
CA ASN A 265 -20.72 -8.26 3.50
C ASN A 265 -20.60 -7.51 2.16
N ALA A 266 -20.31 -8.22 1.06
CA ALA A 266 -20.25 -7.64 -0.28
C ALA A 266 -21.61 -7.05 -0.69
N LYS A 267 -22.71 -7.78 -0.50
CA LYS A 267 -24.08 -7.29 -0.75
C LYS A 267 -24.43 -6.08 0.12
N ALA A 268 -24.05 -6.11 1.39
CA ALA A 268 -24.26 -4.99 2.31
C ALA A 268 -23.47 -3.75 1.87
N PHE A 269 -22.23 -3.92 1.42
CA PHE A 269 -21.40 -2.84 0.87
C PHE A 269 -22.06 -2.22 -0.38
N THR A 270 -22.54 -3.04 -1.33
CA THR A 270 -23.26 -2.55 -2.51
C THR A 270 -24.49 -1.75 -2.12
N LYS A 271 -25.33 -2.29 -1.22
CA LYS A 271 -26.54 -1.60 -0.73
C LYS A 271 -26.24 -0.26 -0.08
N LYS A 272 -25.13 -0.16 0.66
CA LYS A 272 -24.73 1.04 1.39
C LYS A 272 -24.12 2.12 0.50
N THR A 273 -23.33 1.72 -0.50
CA THR A 273 -22.47 2.64 -1.27
C THR A 273 -22.95 2.88 -2.70
N GLY A 274 -23.81 2.00 -3.23
CA GLY A 274 -24.21 1.98 -4.63
C GLY A 274 -23.14 1.47 -5.59
N VAL A 275 -21.96 1.06 -5.11
CA VAL A 275 -20.90 0.47 -5.94
C VAL A 275 -21.16 -1.02 -6.10
N ASN A 276 -21.18 -1.50 -7.34
CA ASN A 276 -21.31 -2.92 -7.63
C ASN A 276 -20.09 -3.71 -7.12
N VAL A 277 -20.35 -4.83 -6.46
CA VAL A 277 -19.33 -5.78 -5.99
C VAL A 277 -19.54 -7.12 -6.68
N TYR A 278 -18.52 -7.60 -7.39
CA TYR A 278 -18.51 -8.91 -8.03
C TYR A 278 -17.73 -9.91 -7.18
N SER A 279 -18.29 -11.12 -7.00
CA SER A 279 -17.79 -12.12 -6.05
C SER A 279 -17.84 -13.52 -6.59
#